data_AF-A0A821L748-F1
#
_entry.id   AF-A0A821L748-F1
#
_cell.length_a   1.000
_cell.length_b   1.000
_cell.length_c   1.000
_cell.angle_alpha   90.00
_cell.angle_beta   90.00
_cell.angle_gamma   90.00
#
_symmetry.space_group_name_H-M   'P 1'
#
loop_
_entity.id
_entity.type
_entity.pdbx_description
1 polymer ?
#
loop_
_entity_poly.entity_id
_entity_poly.type
_entity_poly.pdbx_seq_one_letter_code
_entity_poly.pdbx_strand_id
1 'polypeptide(L)'
;MKKTERDVSSNEPSAVSETMEKFQNQARKLHLDVTLDAPSILVPTSSYSNEGLFIDLGLLTAQTHFTDDPNRSSVEQQVVIMKNLLASRVQLGKNNETRGDISLFKCAELSILIDRLLYP
;
A
#
# COMPACT_ATOMS: atom_id res chain seq x y z
N MET A 1 5.58 -41.53 -57.19
CA MET A 1 5.07 -40.28 -56.60
C MET A 1 3.70 -40.55 -55.97
N LYS A 2 3.60 -40.51 -54.64
CA LYS A 2 2.49 -39.93 -53.86
C LYS A 2 2.84 -40.14 -52.38
N LYS A 3 3.06 -39.01 -51.69
CA LYS A 3 3.55 -38.89 -50.32
C LYS A 3 2.33 -38.97 -49.40
N THR A 4 2.30 -39.95 -48.50
CA THR A 4 1.24 -40.12 -47.50
C THR A 4 1.35 -39.03 -46.45
N GLU A 5 0.28 -38.24 -46.30
CA GLU A 5 0.03 -37.34 -45.18
C GLU A 5 0.05 -38.12 -43.85
N ARG A 6 0.76 -37.58 -42.87
CA ARG A 6 0.51 -37.85 -41.46
C ARG A 6 0.25 -36.52 -40.78
N ASP A 7 -1.03 -36.22 -40.64
CA ASP A 7 -1.56 -35.38 -39.57
C ASP A 7 -1.14 -35.97 -38.22
N VAL A 8 -0.45 -35.17 -37.41
CA VAL A 8 -0.65 -35.12 -35.95
C VAL A 8 -0.28 -33.70 -35.52
N SER A 9 -1.26 -32.79 -35.61
CA SER A 9 -1.27 -31.57 -34.81
C SER A 9 -1.51 -31.98 -33.36
N SER A 10 -0.45 -31.96 -32.54
CA SER A 10 -0.55 -32.16 -31.09
C SER A 10 -0.48 -30.81 -30.40
N ASN A 11 -1.54 -30.01 -30.57
CA ASN A 11 -1.79 -28.85 -29.72
C ASN A 11 -2.63 -29.29 -28.51
N GLU A 12 -2.03 -30.11 -27.64
CA GLU A 12 -2.54 -30.29 -26.29
C GLU A 12 -1.82 -29.24 -25.42
N PRO A 13 -2.52 -28.26 -24.84
CA PRO A 13 -1.90 -27.35 -23.90
C PRO A 13 -1.37 -28.18 -22.73
N SER A 14 -0.05 -28.20 -22.55
CA SER A 14 0.53 -28.87 -21.40
C SER A 14 -0.07 -28.25 -20.14
N ALA A 15 -0.37 -29.07 -19.12
CA ALA A 15 -0.86 -28.59 -17.83
C ALA A 15 0.04 -27.48 -17.24
N VAL A 16 1.32 -27.44 -17.63
CA VAL A 16 2.29 -26.40 -17.27
C VAL A 16 1.96 -25.05 -17.93
N SER A 17 1.49 -25.04 -19.18
CA SER A 17 1.11 -23.81 -19.89
C SER A 17 -0.24 -23.26 -19.39
N GLU A 18 -1.23 -24.11 -19.13
CA GLU A 18 -2.50 -23.68 -18.53
C GLU A 18 -2.34 -23.18 -17.09
N THR A 19 -1.47 -23.82 -16.31
CA THR A 19 -1.17 -23.33 -14.96
C THR A 19 -0.40 -22.01 -15.02
N MET A 20 0.56 -21.85 -15.93
CA MET A 20 1.28 -20.59 -16.13
C MET A 20 0.33 -19.44 -16.52
N GLU A 21 -0.63 -19.68 -17.42
CA GLU A 21 -1.68 -18.69 -17.74
C GLU A 21 -2.57 -18.40 -16.54
N LYS A 22 -2.99 -19.41 -15.78
CA LYS A 22 -3.78 -19.20 -14.55
C LYS A 22 -3.00 -18.41 -13.49
N PHE A 23 -1.70 -18.61 -13.37
CA PHE A 23 -0.84 -17.88 -12.43
C PHE A 23 -0.51 -16.47 -12.91
N GLN A 24 -0.41 -16.22 -14.21
CA GLN A 24 -0.20 -14.87 -14.77
C GLN A 24 -1.49 -14.04 -14.72
N ASN A 25 -2.64 -14.64 -15.05
CA ASN A 25 -3.95 -13.97 -15.03
C ASN A 25 -4.51 -13.79 -13.61
N GLN A 26 -3.86 -14.35 -12.58
CA GLN A 26 -4.23 -14.13 -11.19
C GLN A 26 -3.37 -12.99 -10.62
N ALA A 27 -3.79 -11.74 -10.90
CA ALA A 27 -3.25 -10.57 -10.22
C ALA A 27 -3.23 -10.84 -8.71
N ARG A 28 -2.04 -10.84 -8.09
CA ARG A 28 -1.90 -11.12 -6.67
C ARG A 28 -2.55 -9.98 -5.89
N LYS A 29 -3.74 -10.23 -5.35
CA LYS A 29 -4.47 -9.31 -4.48
C LYS A 29 -3.73 -9.19 -3.14
N LEU A 30 -3.25 -8.00 -2.81
CA LEU A 30 -2.62 -7.72 -1.52
C LEU A 30 -3.64 -7.11 -0.58
N HIS A 31 -4.25 -7.93 0.28
CA HIS A 31 -5.11 -7.43 1.34
C HIS A 31 -4.25 -6.88 2.49
N LEU A 32 -4.51 -5.63 2.88
CA LEU A 32 -3.85 -4.97 4.00
C LEU A 32 -4.93 -4.33 4.89
N ASP A 33 -4.97 -4.76 6.15
CA ASP A 33 -5.76 -4.10 7.20
C ASP A 33 -4.83 -3.85 8.38
N VAL A 34 -4.44 -2.59 8.55
CA VAL A 34 -3.52 -2.16 9.58
C VAL A 34 -4.20 -1.08 10.40
N THR A 35 -4.25 -1.28 11.70
CA THR A 35 -4.65 -0.28 12.68
C THR A 35 -3.50 -0.06 13.64
N LEU A 36 -3.01 1.16 13.71
CA LEU A 36 -1.98 1.58 14.66
C LEU A 36 -2.59 2.64 15.57
N ASP A 37 -2.45 2.43 16.89
CA ASP A 37 -2.89 3.38 17.91
C ASP A 37 -1.72 4.27 18.33
N ALA A 38 -1.91 5.58 18.21
CA ALA A 38 -0.95 6.65 18.47
C ALA A 38 0.47 6.43 17.88
N PRO A 39 0.62 6.07 16.58
CA PRO A 39 1.96 5.95 16.01
C PRO A 39 2.55 7.35 15.87
N SER A 40 3.73 7.54 16.44
CA SER A 40 4.45 8.81 16.37
C SER A 40 5.54 8.80 15.31
N ILE A 41 5.66 9.89 14.55
CA ILE A 41 6.73 10.12 13.59
C ILE A 41 7.58 11.31 14.07
N LEU A 42 8.89 11.19 13.92
CA LEU A 42 9.83 12.27 14.15
C LEU A 42 10.51 12.64 12.83
N VAL A 43 10.29 13.87 12.37
CA VAL A 43 10.85 14.38 11.11
C VAL A 43 11.87 15.48 11.43
N PRO A 44 13.17 15.26 11.23
CA PRO A 44 14.17 16.32 11.32
C PRO A 44 13.88 17.42 10.30
N THR A 45 14.00 18.70 10.70
CA THR A 45 13.74 19.81 9.77
C THR A 45 14.84 19.93 8.70
N SER A 46 16.05 19.49 9.02
CA SER A 46 17.16 19.30 8.08
C SER A 46 18.23 18.38 8.67
N SER A 47 19.12 17.86 7.84
CA SER A 47 20.23 17.00 8.27
C SER A 47 21.33 17.71 9.08
N TYR A 48 21.29 19.04 9.17
CA TYR A 48 22.28 19.85 9.90
C TYR A 48 21.70 20.54 11.14
N SER A 49 20.40 20.36 11.41
CA SER A 49 19.71 20.97 12.54
C SER A 49 19.34 19.92 13.57
N ASN A 50 19.37 20.35 14.84
CA ASN A 50 18.79 19.59 15.93
C ASN A 50 17.32 19.96 16.15
N GLU A 51 16.64 20.56 15.18
CA GLU A 51 15.19 20.79 15.24
C GLU A 51 14.45 19.70 14.48
N GLY A 52 13.29 19.32 15.00
CA GLY A 52 12.41 18.34 14.39
C GLY A 52 10.94 18.70 14.57
N LEU A 53 10.12 18.01 13.79
CA LEU A 53 8.68 17.97 13.95
C LEU A 53 8.32 16.58 14.50
N PHE A 54 7.79 16.57 15.72
CA PHE A 54 7.14 15.39 16.27
C PHE A 54 5.69 15.41 15.83
N ILE A 55 5.19 14.29 15.32
CA ILE A 55 3.80 14.13 14.89
C ILE A 55 3.25 12.87 15.54
N ASP A 56 2.26 13.02 16.41
CA ASP A 56 1.38 11.93 16.82
C ASP A 56 0.27 11.82 15.78
N LEU A 57 0.22 10.69 15.10
CA LEU A 57 -0.79 10.43 14.06
C LEU A 57 -2.14 10.03 14.64
N GLY A 58 -2.25 9.86 15.97
CA GLY A 58 -3.46 9.41 16.64
C GLY A 58 -3.88 8.03 16.15
N LEU A 59 -5.11 7.90 15.64
CA LEU A 59 -5.56 6.63 15.07
C LEU A 59 -5.23 6.58 13.57
N LEU A 60 -4.29 5.72 13.19
CA LEU A 60 -3.97 5.43 11.79
C LEU A 60 -4.60 4.09 11.38
N THR A 61 -5.44 4.13 10.35
CA THR A 61 -5.98 2.92 9.72
C THR A 61 -5.65 2.91 8.23
N ALA A 62 -5.22 1.76 7.72
CA ALA A 62 -5.03 1.52 6.29
C ALA A 62 -5.77 0.23 5.92
N GLN A 63 -6.76 0.34 5.03
CA GLN A 63 -7.65 -0.76 4.68
C GLN A 63 -7.72 -0.95 3.17
N THR A 64 -7.52 -2.17 2.71
CA THR A 64 -7.71 -2.57 1.32
C THR A 64 -9.04 -3.29 1.12
N HIS A 65 -9.84 -2.80 0.19
CA HIS A 65 -11.08 -3.40 -0.28
C HIS A 65 -10.92 -3.81 -1.75
N PHE A 66 -11.50 -4.95 -2.12
CA PHE A 66 -11.50 -5.43 -3.50
C PHE A 66 -12.92 -5.56 -4.01
N THR A 67 -13.15 -5.08 -5.24
CA THR A 67 -14.38 -5.36 -5.97
C THR A 67 -14.03 -6.29 -7.13
N ASP A 68 -14.57 -7.50 -7.10
CA ASP A 68 -14.52 -8.46 -8.20
C ASP A 68 -15.88 -8.44 -8.91
N ASP A 69 -15.94 -7.73 -10.04
CA ASP A 69 -17.09 -7.77 -10.94
C ASP A 69 -16.68 -8.57 -12.18
N PRO A 70 -17.33 -9.70 -12.49
CA PRO A 70 -16.98 -10.51 -13.66
C PRO A 70 -17.16 -9.80 -15.01
N ASN A 71 -17.87 -8.67 -15.04
CA ASN A 71 -18.10 -7.87 -16.25
C ASN A 71 -17.25 -6.59 -16.30
N ARG A 72 -16.39 -6.33 -15.31
CA ARG A 72 -15.53 -5.15 -15.23
C ARG A 72 -14.12 -5.52 -14.78
N SER A 73 -13.17 -4.62 -14.99
CA SER A 73 -11.83 -4.78 -14.41
C SER A 73 -11.93 -4.78 -12.88
N SER A 74 -11.25 -5.71 -12.21
CA SER A 74 -11.21 -5.73 -10.75
C SER A 74 -10.58 -4.43 -10.25
N VAL A 75 -11.17 -3.84 -9.20
CA VAL A 75 -10.66 -2.61 -8.58
C VAL A 75 -10.21 -2.93 -7.16
N GLU A 76 -8.98 -2.53 -6.85
CA GLU A 76 -8.48 -2.45 -5.48
C GLU A 76 -8.66 -1.02 -4.98
N GLN A 77 -9.33 -0.85 -3.85
CA GLN A 77 -9.48 0.44 -3.17
C GLN A 77 -8.70 0.39 -1.87
N GLN A 78 -7.79 1.34 -1.67
CA GLN A 78 -7.09 1.52 -0.40
C GLN A 78 -7.56 2.81 0.26
N VAL A 79 -8.01 2.70 1.51
CA VAL A 79 -8.48 3.81 2.32
C VAL A 79 -7.50 3.99 3.47
N VAL A 80 -6.84 5.14 3.53
CA VAL A 80 -5.93 5.51 4.62
C VAL A 80 -6.53 6.67 5.38
N ILE A 81 -6.72 6.51 6.69
CA ILE A 81 -7.32 7.52 7.56
C ILE A 81 -6.39 7.77 8.74
N MET A 82 -6.19 9.05 9.07
CA MET A 82 -5.55 9.49 10.30
C MET A 82 -6.44 10.50 11.02
N LYS A 83 -6.70 10.26 12.30
CA LYS A 83 -7.55 11.11 13.15
C LYS A 83 -6.82 11.58 14.38
N ASN A 84 -7.23 12.74 14.89
CA ASN A 84 -6.67 13.37 16.09
C ASN A 84 -5.16 13.64 15.97
N LEU A 85 -4.72 14.04 14.78
CA LEU A 85 -3.33 14.35 14.52
C LEU A 85 -2.87 15.54 15.38
N LEU A 86 -1.74 15.37 16.03
CA LEU A 86 -1.10 16.39 16.85
C LEU A 86 0.35 16.54 16.42
N ALA A 87 0.77 17.77 16.19
CA ALA A 87 2.16 18.04 15.85
C ALA A 87 2.79 19.00 16.86
N SER A 88 4.10 18.87 17.07
CA SER A 88 4.86 19.81 17.88
C SER A 88 6.28 19.98 17.37
N ARG A 89 6.80 21.20 17.50
CA ARG A 89 8.21 21.48 17.22
C ARG A 89 9.04 21.00 18.41
N VAL A 90 10.08 20.23 18.13
CA VAL A 90 10.95 19.64 19.14
C VAL A 90 12.41 19.89 18.83
N GLN A 91 13.25 19.86 19.85
CA GLN A 91 14.71 19.82 19.71
C GLN A 91 15.17 18.35 19.91
N LEU A 92 15.98 17.87 18.98
CA LEU A 92 16.51 16.52 18.90
C LEU A 92 17.80 16.43 19.71
N GLY A 93 17.79 15.60 20.76
CA GLY A 93 18.98 15.24 21.52
C GLY A 93 19.80 14.13 20.85
N LYS A 94 21.00 13.88 21.39
CA LYS A 94 21.95 12.90 20.83
C LYS A 94 21.46 11.44 20.81
N ASN A 95 20.39 11.12 21.55
CA ASN A 95 19.84 9.77 21.74
C ASN A 95 18.37 9.64 21.29
N ASN A 96 17.91 10.43 20.31
CA ASN A 96 16.49 10.57 19.96
C ASN A 96 15.60 11.08 21.11
N GLU A 97 16.19 11.55 22.20
CA GLU A 97 15.48 12.26 23.25
C GLU A 97 14.96 13.58 22.67
N THR A 98 13.65 13.75 22.65
CA THR A 98 13.00 14.98 22.25
C THR A 98 12.90 15.91 23.45
N ARG A 99 13.52 17.09 23.35
CA ARG A 99 13.44 18.16 24.34
C ARG A 99 12.86 19.37 23.63
N GLY A 100 11.70 19.89 24.02
CA GLY A 100 11.14 21.05 23.34
C GLY A 100 9.91 21.61 24.00
N ASP A 101 9.70 22.91 23.82
CA ASP A 101 8.47 23.60 24.20
C ASP A 101 7.31 23.10 23.34
N ILE A 102 6.26 22.63 24.00
CA ILE A 102 5.13 21.96 23.37
C ILE A 102 4.22 23.04 22.76
N SER A 103 4.56 23.51 21.57
CA SER A 103 3.58 24.16 20.72
C SER A 103 2.76 23.07 20.06
N LEU A 104 1.62 22.73 20.66
CA LEU A 104 0.71 21.72 20.15
C LEU A 104 -0.10 22.32 19.00
N PHE A 105 0.13 21.81 17.79
CA PHE A 105 -0.67 22.12 16.63
C PHE A 105 -1.72 21.04 16.47
N LYS A 106 -3.00 21.43 16.51
CA LYS A 106 -4.06 20.53 16.05
C LYS A 106 -3.97 20.42 14.54
N CYS A 107 -3.71 19.23 14.05
CA CYS A 107 -3.70 18.96 12.62
C CYS A 107 -5.12 18.58 12.14
N ALA A 108 -5.35 18.74 10.84
CA ALA A 108 -6.59 18.30 10.20
C ALA A 108 -6.63 16.77 10.13
N GLU A 109 -7.81 16.17 10.06
CA GLU A 109 -7.94 14.75 9.71
C GLU A 109 -7.46 14.53 8.28
N LEU A 110 -6.73 13.44 8.05
CA LEU A 110 -6.32 13.04 6.72
C LEU A 110 -7.09 11.80 6.29
N SER A 111 -7.68 11.86 5.10
CA SER A 111 -8.29 10.70 4.43
C SER A 111 -7.76 10.64 3.00
N ILE A 112 -7.15 9.52 2.65
CA ILE A 112 -6.64 9.25 1.30
C ILE A 112 -7.39 8.04 0.76
N LEU A 113 -7.97 8.18 -0.43
CA LEU A 113 -8.54 7.09 -1.21
C LEU A 113 -7.64 6.84 -2.41
N ILE A 114 -7.23 5.59 -2.61
CA ILE A 114 -6.43 5.15 -3.74
C ILE A 114 -7.21 4.04 -4.46
N ASP A 115 -7.64 4.31 -5.68
CA ASP A 115 -8.26 3.32 -6.55
C ASP A 115 -7.23 2.81 -7.56
N ARG A 116 -6.99 1.51 -7.56
CA ARG A 116 -6.08 0.84 -8.50
C ARG A 116 -6.87 -0.13 -9.37
N LEU A 117 -6.76 0.05 -10.68
CA LEU A 117 -7.23 -0.92 -11.65
C LEU A 117 -6.30 -2.13 -11.63
N LEU A 118 -6.86 -3.28 -11.33
CA LEU A 118 -6.17 -4.56 -11.46
C LEU A 118 -6.44 -5.06 -12.89
N TYR A 119 -5.42 -4.94 -13.73
CA TYR A 119 -5.44 -5.60 -15.02
C TYR A 119 -5.11 -7.10 -14.83
N PRO A 120 -5.79 -7.99 -15.54
CA PRO A 120 -5.42 -9.41 -15.60
C PRO A 120 -4.02 -9.60 -16.19
#